data_AF-A0A955DBB4-F1
#
_entry.id   AF-A0A955DBB4-F1
#
_cell.length_a   1.000
_cell.length_b   1.000
_cell.length_c   1.000
_cell.angle_alpha   90.00
_cell.angle_beta   90.00
_cell.angle_gamma   90.00
#
_symmetry.space_group_name_H-M   'P 1'
#
loop_
_entity.id
_entity.type
_entity.pdbx_description
1 polymer ?
#
loop_
_entity_poly.entity_id
_entity_poly.type
_entity_poly.pdbx_seq_one_letter_code
_entity_poly.pdbx_strand_id
1 'polypeptide(L)'
;ILKFVPTCQWNKRLRVQNPNGTMRASAFTVRQMPAVLFFRRADHFDHERFLTGDSIPWGNDSKHPDSLGITGKRSVMLVALRLLHHLGFGTVYLLGCDFKMDRDRKYAFAEHRATNAIRHNNVLYDSLSRRFEALRPHFEKHKFNVVNCSPGSALDVFDRMAFADAVAIAGAECGKPVNTQGWYEPNPVDPTKAEPAPEVAP
;
A
#
# COMPACT_ATOMS: atom_id res chain seq x y z
N ILE A 1 8.59 -4.15 -13.63
CA ILE A 1 7.98 -3.26 -12.62
C ILE A 1 6.54 -2.98 -13.04
N LEU A 2 5.57 -3.45 -12.25
CA LEU A 2 4.16 -3.12 -12.40
C LEU A 2 3.89 -1.71 -11.83
N LYS A 3 3.05 -0.90 -12.48
CA LYS A 3 2.67 0.44 -12.01
C LYS A 3 1.16 0.64 -12.01
N PHE A 4 0.66 1.30 -10.97
CA PHE A 4 -0.72 1.77 -10.89
C PHE A 4 -0.76 3.27 -11.15
N VAL A 5 -1.60 3.72 -12.09
CA VAL A 5 -1.68 5.12 -12.48
C VAL A 5 -3.15 5.56 -12.58
N PRO A 6 -3.52 6.76 -12.10
CA PRO A 6 -4.90 7.20 -12.25
C PRO A 6 -5.23 7.48 -13.72
N THR A 7 -6.44 7.12 -14.14
CA THR A 7 -6.93 7.26 -15.53
C THR A 7 -6.75 8.67 -16.07
N CYS A 8 -6.89 9.71 -15.25
CA CYS A 8 -6.68 11.11 -15.66
C CYS A 8 -5.23 11.44 -16.11
N GLN A 9 -4.28 10.51 -15.96
CA GLN A 9 -2.88 10.67 -16.38
C GLN A 9 -2.52 9.78 -17.58
N TRP A 10 -3.43 8.97 -18.10
CA TRP A 10 -3.16 7.94 -19.13
C TRP A 10 -2.52 8.46 -20.43
N ASN A 11 -2.80 9.72 -20.80
CA ASN A 11 -2.28 10.38 -22.01
C ASN A 11 -1.01 11.20 -21.72
N LYS A 12 -0.54 11.26 -20.46
CA LYS A 12 0.71 11.96 -20.15
C LYS A 12 1.90 11.18 -20.69
N ARG A 13 2.92 11.91 -21.15
CA ARG A 13 4.23 11.35 -21.47
C ARG A 13 5.01 11.08 -20.19
N LEU A 14 5.83 10.03 -20.21
CA LEU A 14 6.71 9.72 -19.10
C LEU A 14 7.86 10.72 -19.06
N ARG A 15 8.39 10.96 -17.86
CA ARG A 15 9.60 11.75 -17.69
C ARG A 15 10.79 10.81 -17.67
N VAL A 16 11.77 11.04 -18.55
CA VAL A 16 13.00 10.26 -18.65
C VAL A 16 14.21 11.16 -18.41
N GLN A 17 15.22 10.64 -17.73
CA GLN A 17 16.47 11.34 -17.47
C GLN A 17 17.46 11.03 -18.59
N ASN A 18 18.06 12.06 -19.16
CA ASN A 18 19.13 11.95 -20.14
C ASN A 18 20.47 11.64 -19.45
N PRO A 19 21.50 11.17 -20.19
CA PRO A 19 22.83 10.90 -19.63
C PRO A 19 23.47 12.12 -18.93
N ASN A 20 23.14 13.34 -19.37
CA ASN A 20 23.60 14.59 -18.75
C ASN A 20 22.76 15.02 -17.53
N GLY A 21 21.87 14.18 -17.02
CA GLY A 21 21.03 14.45 -15.86
C GLY A 21 19.77 15.28 -16.13
N THR A 22 19.63 15.88 -17.32
CA THR A 22 18.44 16.65 -17.68
C THR A 22 17.20 15.77 -17.88
N MET A 23 16.01 16.35 -17.64
CA MET A 23 14.75 15.64 -17.83
C MET A 23 14.12 15.97 -19.18
N ARG A 24 13.54 14.98 -19.85
CA ARG A 24 12.70 15.18 -21.04
C ARG A 24 11.46 14.29 -21.02
N ALA A 25 10.51 14.59 -21.90
CA ALA A 25 9.39 13.70 -22.16
C ALA A 25 9.81 12.50 -23.02
N SER A 26 9.23 11.33 -22.74
CA SER A 26 9.38 10.13 -23.58
C SER A 26 8.59 10.25 -24.88
N ALA A 27 8.92 9.38 -25.84
CA ALA A 27 8.11 9.16 -27.04
C ALA A 27 6.75 8.54 -26.70
N PHE A 28 6.70 7.72 -25.65
CA PHE A 28 5.50 6.99 -25.24
C PHE A 28 4.67 7.74 -24.19
N THR A 29 3.38 7.47 -24.19
CA THR A 29 2.43 7.85 -23.15
C THR A 29 2.32 6.76 -22.08
N VAL A 30 1.75 7.10 -20.93
CA VAL A 30 1.50 6.15 -19.84
C VAL A 30 0.73 4.92 -20.32
N ARG A 31 -0.34 5.09 -21.11
CA ARG A 31 -1.18 3.98 -21.62
C ARG A 31 -0.48 3.05 -22.60
N GLN A 32 0.65 3.45 -23.17
CA GLN A 32 1.43 2.61 -24.08
C GLN A 32 2.41 1.70 -23.32
N MET A 33 2.47 1.78 -21.98
CA MET A 33 3.36 0.94 -21.19
C MET A 33 2.71 -0.42 -20.85
N PRO A 34 3.39 -1.54 -21.09
CA PRO A 34 2.79 -2.88 -20.97
C PRO A 34 2.47 -3.30 -19.53
N ALA A 35 3.09 -2.67 -18.53
CA ALA A 35 2.92 -3.00 -17.11
C ALA A 35 2.26 -1.85 -16.33
N VAL A 36 1.26 -1.20 -16.93
CA VAL A 36 0.46 -0.14 -16.28
C VAL A 36 -0.98 -0.58 -16.11
N LEU A 37 -1.43 -0.59 -14.86
CA LEU A 37 -2.83 -0.74 -14.49
C LEU A 37 -3.43 0.62 -14.15
N PHE A 38 -4.68 0.82 -14.51
CA PHE A 38 -5.38 2.07 -14.28
C PHE A 38 -6.37 1.97 -13.13
N PHE A 39 -6.52 3.07 -12.39
CA PHE A 39 -7.57 3.21 -11.38
C PHE A 39 -8.29 4.55 -11.52
N ARG A 40 -9.54 4.60 -11.08
CA ARG A 40 -10.31 5.84 -11.01
C ARG A 40 -9.93 6.59 -9.73
N ARG A 41 -9.42 7.81 -9.87
CA ARG A 41 -9.06 8.67 -8.73
C ARG A 41 -10.27 9.44 -8.23
N ALA A 42 -10.41 9.54 -6.90
CA ALA A 42 -11.24 10.56 -6.26
C ALA A 42 -10.39 11.79 -5.91
N ASP A 43 -10.94 12.97 -6.15
CA ASP A 43 -10.29 14.24 -5.78
C ASP A 43 -10.61 14.66 -4.34
N HIS A 44 -11.63 14.06 -3.73
CA HIS A 44 -12.03 14.29 -2.35
C HIS A 44 -11.72 13.09 -1.47
N PHE A 45 -11.27 13.37 -0.25
CA PHE A 45 -11.10 12.37 0.78
C PHE A 45 -12.38 12.26 1.62
N ASP A 46 -12.82 11.03 1.84
CA ASP A 46 -13.91 10.68 2.74
C ASP A 46 -13.50 9.42 3.49
N HIS A 47 -13.26 9.55 4.79
CA HIS A 47 -12.81 8.44 5.63
C HIS A 47 -13.84 7.31 5.72
N GLU A 48 -15.14 7.62 5.72
CA GLU A 48 -16.20 6.62 5.86
C GLU A 48 -16.30 5.71 4.63
N ARG A 49 -16.02 6.28 3.46
CA ARG A 49 -16.07 5.58 2.17
C ARG A 49 -14.71 5.16 1.66
N PHE A 50 -13.63 5.40 2.41
CA PHE A 50 -12.27 5.19 1.92
C PHE A 50 -12.07 3.77 1.39
N LEU A 51 -12.42 2.74 2.17
CA LEU A 51 -12.23 1.33 1.79
C LEU A 51 -13.27 0.80 0.82
N THR A 52 -14.47 1.38 0.80
CA THR A 52 -15.65 0.84 0.10
C THR A 52 -16.02 1.58 -1.17
N GLY A 53 -15.55 2.82 -1.35
CA GLY A 53 -15.91 3.65 -2.50
C GLY A 53 -15.30 3.14 -3.82
N ASP A 54 -16.00 3.37 -4.92
CA ASP A 54 -15.63 2.92 -6.27
C ASP A 54 -14.48 3.73 -6.92
N SER A 55 -13.77 4.53 -6.13
CA SER A 55 -12.68 5.38 -6.57
C SER A 55 -11.66 5.55 -5.46
N ILE A 56 -10.42 5.84 -5.83
CA ILE A 56 -9.28 5.83 -4.91
C ILE A 56 -8.91 7.27 -4.57
N PRO A 57 -9.11 7.71 -3.32
CA PRO A 57 -8.72 9.04 -2.90
C PRO A 57 -7.20 9.12 -2.77
N TRP A 58 -6.62 10.15 -3.38
CA TRP A 58 -5.20 10.45 -3.26
C TRP A 58 -4.95 11.50 -2.16
N GLY A 59 -5.85 11.63 -1.19
CA GLY A 59 -5.99 12.80 -0.34
C GLY A 59 -7.11 13.71 -0.87
N ASN A 60 -6.99 15.01 -0.67
CA ASN A 60 -8.04 15.96 -1.01
C ASN A 60 -7.55 17.04 -2.01
N ASP A 61 -8.48 17.76 -2.63
CA ASP A 61 -8.19 18.96 -3.41
C ASP A 61 -7.89 20.16 -2.51
N SER A 62 -7.25 21.20 -3.04
CA SER A 62 -6.83 22.38 -2.26
C SER A 62 -7.92 23.44 -2.05
N LYS A 63 -9.11 23.25 -2.59
CA LYS A 63 -10.20 24.22 -2.62
C LYS A 63 -11.28 23.92 -1.58
N HIS A 64 -11.61 22.65 -1.37
CA HIS A 64 -12.71 22.22 -0.51
C HIS A 64 -12.16 21.41 0.66
N PRO A 65 -12.67 21.55 1.89
CA PRO A 65 -12.30 20.68 3.00
C PRO A 65 -12.80 19.24 2.77
N ASP A 66 -12.05 18.26 3.27
CA ASP A 66 -12.49 16.85 3.29
C ASP A 66 -13.41 16.57 4.50
N SER A 67 -13.82 15.31 4.66
CA SER A 67 -14.66 14.85 5.78
C SER A 67 -14.05 15.13 7.18
N LEU A 68 -12.78 15.54 7.27
CA LEU A 68 -12.07 15.88 8.51
C LEU A 68 -11.70 17.38 8.58
N GLY A 69 -12.20 18.20 7.65
CA GLY A 69 -11.90 19.62 7.56
C GLY A 69 -10.52 19.94 6.96
N ILE A 70 -9.82 18.98 6.35
CA ILE A 70 -8.46 19.17 5.82
C ILE A 70 -8.53 19.47 4.32
N THR A 71 -7.84 20.52 3.86
CA THR A 71 -7.67 20.82 2.43
C THR A 71 -6.34 20.29 1.90
N GLY A 72 -6.35 19.80 0.66
CA GLY A 72 -5.17 19.35 -0.06
C GLY A 72 -4.52 18.09 0.52
N LYS A 73 -3.20 18.14 0.64
CA LYS A 73 -2.36 17.10 1.28
C LYS A 73 -2.49 15.74 0.62
N ARG A 74 -1.88 15.60 -0.57
CA ARG A 74 -1.94 14.34 -1.31
C ARG A 74 -0.80 13.40 -0.93
N SER A 75 -1.08 12.11 -0.81
CA SER A 75 -0.08 11.08 -0.50
C SER A 75 -0.31 9.79 -1.26
N VAL A 76 0.72 9.32 -1.95
CA VAL A 76 0.70 8.02 -2.65
C VAL A 76 0.47 6.85 -1.70
N MET A 77 0.75 7.01 -0.40
CA MET A 77 0.49 5.99 0.61
C MET A 77 -1.01 5.70 0.78
N LEU A 78 -1.87 6.74 0.73
CA LEU A 78 -3.33 6.55 0.76
C LEU A 78 -3.81 5.72 -0.45
N VAL A 79 -3.27 6.03 -1.63
CA VAL A 79 -3.56 5.29 -2.86
C VAL A 79 -3.10 3.84 -2.73
N ALA A 80 -1.88 3.61 -2.24
CA ALA A 80 -1.31 2.28 -2.08
C ALA A 80 -2.13 1.42 -1.12
N LEU A 81 -2.47 1.93 0.07
CA LEU A 81 -3.28 1.19 1.03
C LEU A 81 -4.67 0.85 0.49
N ARG A 82 -5.31 1.79 -0.21
CA ARG A 82 -6.61 1.55 -0.83
C ARG A 82 -6.56 0.49 -1.93
N LEU A 83 -5.51 0.51 -2.75
CA LEU A 83 -5.27 -0.49 -3.80
C LEU A 83 -4.99 -1.87 -3.18
N LEU A 84 -4.15 -1.96 -2.15
CA LEU A 84 -3.85 -3.22 -1.47
C LEU A 84 -5.11 -3.84 -0.86
N HIS A 85 -5.93 -3.04 -0.17
CA HIS A 85 -7.24 -3.51 0.30
C HIS A 85 -8.13 -3.98 -0.86
N HIS A 86 -8.17 -3.24 -1.98
CA HIS A 86 -8.96 -3.63 -3.15
C HIS A 86 -8.53 -4.98 -3.73
N LEU A 87 -7.23 -5.25 -3.73
CA LEU A 87 -6.64 -6.49 -4.23
C LEU A 87 -6.76 -7.65 -3.23
N GLY A 88 -7.38 -7.43 -2.06
CA GLY A 88 -7.65 -8.46 -1.06
C GLY A 88 -6.52 -8.70 -0.05
N PHE A 89 -5.53 -7.81 0.02
CA PHE A 89 -4.51 -7.92 1.07
C PHE A 89 -5.13 -7.64 2.44
N GLY A 90 -5.07 -8.61 3.36
CA GLY A 90 -5.55 -8.46 4.73
C GLY A 90 -4.54 -7.79 5.67
N THR A 91 -3.25 -7.90 5.40
CA THR A 91 -2.19 -7.31 6.22
C THR A 91 -1.15 -6.61 5.35
N VAL A 92 -0.76 -5.39 5.75
CA VAL A 92 0.25 -4.57 5.08
C VAL A 92 1.33 -4.15 6.08
N TYR A 93 2.58 -4.51 5.79
CA TYR A 93 3.75 -4.11 6.57
C TYR A 93 4.44 -2.92 5.91
N LEU A 94 4.55 -1.80 6.64
CA LEU A 94 5.12 -0.55 6.15
C LEU A 94 6.62 -0.47 6.46
N LEU A 95 7.43 -0.20 5.43
CA LEU A 95 8.85 0.08 5.57
C LEU A 95 9.22 1.41 4.91
N GLY A 96 10.08 2.21 5.54
CA GLY A 96 10.45 3.54 5.08
C GLY A 96 9.35 4.61 5.25
N CYS A 97 8.35 4.34 6.09
CA CYS A 97 7.25 5.24 6.40
C CYS A 97 7.55 6.03 7.67
N ASP A 98 8.55 6.92 7.61
CA ASP A 98 9.09 7.60 8.79
C ASP A 98 8.22 8.72 9.37
N PHE A 99 7.44 9.42 8.53
CA PHE A 99 6.55 10.52 8.96
C PHE A 99 7.25 11.65 9.73
N LYS A 100 8.56 11.77 9.57
CA LYS A 100 9.38 12.85 10.08
C LYS A 100 10.48 13.14 9.08
N MET A 101 10.71 14.42 8.81
CA MET A 101 11.82 14.87 8.00
C MET A 101 12.54 16.00 8.72
N ASP A 102 13.86 15.90 8.81
CA ASP A 102 14.73 16.94 9.33
C ASP A 102 15.96 17.13 8.42
N ARG A 103 16.93 17.96 8.86
CA ARG A 103 18.11 18.28 8.03
C ARG A 103 19.03 17.08 7.85
N ASP A 104 19.10 16.20 8.83
CA ASP A 104 20.02 15.07 8.91
C ASP A 104 19.33 13.76 8.53
N ARG A 105 18.00 13.71 8.63
CA ARG A 105 17.12 12.60 8.28
C ARG A 105 16.10 13.04 7.23
N LYS A 106 16.47 12.87 5.96
CA LYS A 106 15.64 13.23 4.79
C LYS A 106 14.96 12.02 4.17
N TYR A 107 15.47 11.55 3.03
CA TYR A 107 15.09 10.28 2.45
C TYR A 107 16.15 9.24 2.77
N ALA A 108 15.81 7.97 2.49
CA ALA A 108 16.75 6.86 2.56
C ALA A 108 17.91 6.95 1.53
N PHE A 109 17.93 7.98 0.70
CA PHE A 109 19.00 8.27 -0.27
C PHE A 109 19.44 9.73 -0.15
N ALA A 110 20.67 10.00 -0.59
CA ALA A 110 21.27 11.33 -0.56
C ALA A 110 20.56 12.27 -1.53
N GLU A 111 19.59 13.02 -1.02
CA GLU A 111 18.82 14.02 -1.76
C GLU A 111 18.75 15.31 -0.97
N HIS A 112 19.07 16.42 -1.62
CA HIS A 112 18.92 17.72 -0.98
C HIS A 112 17.45 18.09 -0.81
N ARG A 113 17.10 18.59 0.38
CA ARG A 113 15.79 19.18 0.66
C ARG A 113 15.96 20.53 1.34
N ALA A 114 15.39 21.56 0.73
CA ALA A 114 15.35 22.90 1.29
C ALA A 114 14.47 22.94 2.55
N THR A 115 14.79 23.86 3.47
CA THR A 115 14.11 24.00 4.78
C THR A 115 12.58 24.16 4.65
N ASN A 116 12.12 24.92 3.65
CA ASN A 116 10.68 25.10 3.39
C ASN A 116 9.98 23.80 2.94
N ALA A 117 10.65 22.98 2.14
CA ALA A 117 10.14 21.68 1.71
C ALA A 117 10.05 20.70 2.88
N ILE A 118 11.05 20.72 3.78
CA ILE A 118 11.02 19.95 5.04
C ILE A 118 9.80 20.34 5.87
N ARG A 119 9.59 21.64 6.12
CA ARG A 119 8.42 22.13 6.87
C ARG A 119 7.11 21.70 6.20
N HIS A 120 7.00 21.84 4.88
CA HIS A 120 5.79 21.45 4.15
C HIS A 120 5.48 19.96 4.26
N ASN A 121 6.52 19.10 4.19
CA ASN A 121 6.37 17.66 4.34
C ASN A 121 5.91 17.27 5.74
N ASN A 122 6.45 17.88 6.79
CA ASN A 122 5.99 17.59 8.16
C ASN A 122 4.50 17.98 8.35
N VAL A 123 4.06 19.14 7.84
CA VAL A 123 2.62 19.49 7.87
C VAL A 123 1.77 18.50 7.07
N LEU A 124 2.30 17.94 5.97
CA LEU A 124 1.64 16.86 5.26
C LEU A 124 1.56 15.59 6.12
N TYR A 125 2.62 15.21 6.83
CA TYR A 125 2.62 14.06 7.72
C TYR A 125 1.60 14.21 8.85
N ASP A 126 1.52 15.37 9.50
CA ASP A 126 0.51 15.64 10.55
C ASP A 126 -0.92 15.46 10.01
N SER A 127 -1.17 15.96 8.80
CA SER A 127 -2.49 15.83 8.15
C SER A 127 -2.80 14.39 7.77
N LEU A 128 -1.79 13.60 7.42
CA LEU A 128 -1.94 12.18 7.12
C LEU A 128 -2.16 11.35 8.38
N SER A 129 -1.47 11.64 9.48
CA SER A 129 -1.70 10.98 10.78
C SER A 129 -3.16 11.13 11.20
N ARG A 130 -3.71 12.35 11.13
CA ARG A 130 -5.15 12.60 11.39
C ARG A 130 -6.08 11.78 10.49
N ARG A 131 -5.74 11.64 9.21
CA ARG A 131 -6.52 10.79 8.29
C ARG A 131 -6.40 9.31 8.66
N PHE A 132 -5.22 8.83 9.03
CA PHE A 132 -5.04 7.44 9.44
C PHE A 132 -5.72 7.13 10.77
N GLU A 133 -5.74 8.07 11.72
CA GLU A 133 -6.49 7.95 12.97
C GLU A 133 -7.98 7.75 12.68
N ALA A 134 -8.55 8.58 11.80
CA ALA A 134 -9.94 8.46 11.38
C ALA A 134 -10.20 7.15 10.59
N LEU A 135 -9.22 6.63 9.85
CA LEU A 135 -9.36 5.39 9.08
C LEU A 135 -9.23 4.12 9.93
N ARG A 136 -8.56 4.18 11.08
CA ARG A 136 -8.26 3.00 11.89
C ARG A 136 -9.51 2.18 12.27
N PRO A 137 -10.63 2.77 12.75
CA PRO A 137 -11.84 1.99 13.03
C PRO A 137 -12.41 1.28 11.80
N HIS A 138 -12.28 1.90 10.61
CA HIS A 138 -12.71 1.29 9.36
C HIS A 138 -11.78 0.15 8.94
N PHE A 139 -10.47 0.29 9.17
CA PHE A 139 -9.50 -0.76 8.91
C PHE A 139 -9.78 -1.98 9.78
N GLU A 140 -10.03 -1.79 11.06
CA GLU A 140 -10.40 -2.85 12.01
C GLU A 140 -11.71 -3.55 11.59
N LYS A 141 -12.75 -2.78 11.25
CA LYS A 141 -14.02 -3.32 10.75
C LYS A 141 -13.86 -4.20 9.51
N HIS A 142 -12.93 -3.85 8.63
CA HIS A 142 -12.64 -4.56 7.39
C HIS A 142 -11.54 -5.63 7.53
N LYS A 143 -11.02 -5.87 8.74
CA LYS A 143 -9.89 -6.76 8.99
C LYS A 143 -8.66 -6.43 8.11
N PHE A 144 -8.46 -5.15 7.84
CA PHE A 144 -7.34 -4.63 7.06
C PHE A 144 -6.26 -4.10 8.00
N ASN A 145 -5.30 -4.97 8.33
CA ASN A 145 -4.27 -4.67 9.30
C ASN A 145 -3.11 -3.91 8.64
N VAL A 146 -2.72 -2.78 9.21
CA VAL A 146 -1.55 -2.01 8.77
C VAL A 146 -0.57 -1.95 9.94
N VAL A 147 0.66 -2.39 9.71
CA VAL A 147 1.70 -2.50 10.73
C VAL A 147 2.92 -1.70 10.30
N ASN A 148 3.45 -0.85 11.18
CA ASN A 148 4.63 -0.05 10.92
C ASN A 148 5.92 -0.79 11.33
N CYS A 149 6.74 -1.11 10.34
CA CYS A 149 8.04 -1.76 10.53
C CYS A 149 9.23 -0.82 10.42
N SER A 150 9.00 0.49 10.31
CA SER A 150 10.04 1.50 10.11
C SER A 150 10.68 1.91 11.44
N PRO A 151 11.98 1.62 11.69
CA PRO A 151 12.63 1.95 12.96
C PRO A 151 12.62 3.46 13.23
N GLY A 152 12.23 3.84 14.45
CA GLY A 152 12.20 5.25 14.86
C GLY A 152 11.28 6.14 14.00
N SER A 153 10.31 5.56 13.30
CA SER A 153 9.25 6.30 12.61
C SER A 153 8.41 7.11 13.60
N ALA A 154 7.89 8.25 13.16
CA ALA A 154 6.92 9.08 13.87
C ALA A 154 5.46 8.74 13.48
N LEU A 155 5.24 7.77 12.60
CA LEU A 155 3.90 7.24 12.34
C LEU A 155 3.53 6.26 13.46
N ASP A 156 2.72 6.72 14.39
CA ASP A 156 2.34 6.03 15.63
C ASP A 156 0.89 5.51 15.65
N VAL A 157 0.08 5.91 14.66
CA VAL A 157 -1.31 5.45 14.51
C VAL A 157 -1.44 3.93 14.37
N PHE A 158 -0.43 3.27 13.80
CA PHE A 158 -0.42 1.84 13.53
C PHE A 158 0.52 1.09 14.49
N ASP A 159 0.17 -0.17 14.78
CA ASP A 159 1.00 -1.06 15.59
C ASP A 159 2.40 -1.21 15.01
N ARG A 160 3.39 -1.45 15.88
CA ARG A 160 4.79 -1.56 15.49
C ARG A 160 5.29 -3.00 15.57
N MET A 161 6.19 -3.34 14.65
CA MET A 161 6.85 -4.64 14.58
C MET A 161 8.25 -4.49 13.99
N ALA A 162 9.20 -5.34 14.36
CA ALA A 162 10.49 -5.35 13.66
C ALA A 162 10.30 -5.86 12.22
N PHE A 163 11.04 -5.29 11.26
CA PHE A 163 10.92 -5.72 9.86
C PHE A 163 11.28 -7.20 9.66
N ALA A 164 12.24 -7.73 10.43
CA ALA A 164 12.60 -9.15 10.37
C ALA A 164 11.42 -10.07 10.73
N ASP A 165 10.64 -9.71 11.75
CA ASP A 165 9.47 -10.48 12.17
C ASP A 165 8.36 -10.43 11.12
N ALA A 166 8.15 -9.26 10.50
CA ALA A 166 7.20 -9.10 9.41
C ALA A 166 7.54 -10.01 8.21
N VAL A 167 8.83 -10.12 7.85
CA VAL A 167 9.29 -11.02 6.79
C VAL A 167 9.06 -12.49 7.18
N ALA A 168 9.36 -12.87 8.42
CA ALA A 168 9.14 -14.22 8.90
C ALA A 168 7.65 -14.61 8.84
N ILE A 169 6.75 -13.73 9.30
CA ILE A 169 5.30 -13.97 9.28
C ILE A 169 4.78 -14.05 7.84
N ALA A 170 5.13 -13.07 6.99
CA ALA A 170 4.67 -13.04 5.61
C ALA A 170 5.19 -14.23 4.78
N GLY A 171 6.42 -14.68 5.06
CA GLY A 171 7.04 -15.83 4.39
C GLY A 171 6.50 -17.19 4.86
N ALA A 172 6.01 -17.29 6.10
CA ALA A 172 5.59 -18.54 6.70
C ALA A 172 4.46 -19.24 5.91
N GLU A 173 3.50 -18.49 5.36
CA GLU A 173 2.41 -19.07 4.56
C GLU A 173 2.86 -19.41 3.14
N CYS A 174 3.62 -18.54 2.48
CA CYS A 174 4.10 -18.77 1.12
C CYS A 174 5.13 -19.92 1.03
N GLY A 175 5.79 -20.26 2.14
CA GLY A 175 6.76 -21.35 2.23
C GLY A 175 6.16 -22.73 2.47
N LYS A 176 4.85 -22.83 2.74
CA LYS A 176 4.21 -24.13 2.99
C LYS A 176 4.14 -24.92 1.68
N PRO A 177 4.54 -26.22 1.68
CA PRO A 177 4.29 -27.07 0.53
C PRO A 177 2.78 -27.14 0.28
N VAL A 178 2.37 -26.80 -0.94
CA VAL A 178 0.98 -26.91 -1.35
C VAL A 178 0.70 -28.38 -1.63
N ASN A 179 -0.08 -29.03 -0.77
CA ASN A 179 -0.60 -30.35 -1.07
C ASN A 179 -1.72 -30.21 -2.11
N THR A 180 -1.44 -30.63 -3.34
CA THR A 180 -2.38 -30.56 -4.47
C THR A 180 -3.26 -31.81 -4.59
N GLN A 181 -3.11 -32.80 -3.72
CA GLN A 181 -3.90 -34.04 -3.76
C GLN A 181 -5.39 -33.73 -3.50
N GLY A 182 -6.27 -34.28 -4.35
CA GLY A 182 -7.71 -34.16 -4.19
C GLY A 182 -8.33 -32.79 -4.51
N TRP A 183 -7.56 -31.82 -5.03
CA TRP A 183 -8.06 -30.46 -5.32
C TRP A 183 -9.21 -30.38 -6.31
N TYR A 184 -9.33 -31.38 -7.19
CA TYR A 184 -10.41 -31.47 -8.17
C TYR A 184 -11.37 -32.63 -7.89
N GLU A 185 -11.21 -33.31 -6.75
CA GLU A 185 -12.12 -34.37 -6.34
C GLU A 185 -13.33 -33.74 -5.63
N PRO A 186 -14.58 -34.15 -5.96
CA PRO A 186 -15.77 -33.54 -5.40
C PRO A 186 -15.88 -33.69 -3.87
N ASN A 187 -15.25 -34.72 -3.30
CA ASN A 187 -15.22 -35.05 -1.88
C ASN A 187 -13.87 -35.70 -1.52
N PRO A 188 -12.80 -34.93 -1.34
CA PRO A 188 -11.51 -35.48 -0.97
C PRO A 188 -11.60 -36.09 0.43
N VAL A 189 -11.26 -37.38 0.54
CA VAL A 189 -11.24 -38.11 1.81
C VAL A 189 -9.98 -37.69 2.56
N ASP A 190 -10.13 -37.28 3.82
CA ASP A 190 -8.99 -36.98 4.69
C ASP A 190 -8.18 -38.27 4.91
N PRO A 191 -6.93 -38.35 4.42
CA PRO A 191 -6.13 -39.57 4.53
C PRO A 191 -5.79 -39.91 5.98
N THR A 192 -5.91 -38.96 6.91
CA THR A 192 -5.74 -39.22 8.36
C THR A 192 -6.96 -39.87 9.00
N LYS A 193 -8.08 -39.95 8.27
CA LYS A 193 -9.32 -40.63 8.69
C LYS A 193 -9.58 -41.93 7.92
N ALA A 194 -8.68 -42.33 7.03
CA ALA A 194 -8.77 -43.62 6.37
C ALA A 194 -8.47 -44.71 7.39
N GLU A 195 -9.47 -45.54 7.71
CA GLU A 195 -9.27 -46.74 8.53
C GLU A 195 -8.21 -47.63 7.88
N PRO A 196 -7.27 -48.21 8.66
CA PRO A 196 -6.29 -49.12 8.11
C PRO A 196 -6.99 -50.31 7.47
N ALA A 197 -6.60 -50.61 6.23
CA ALA A 197 -7.13 -51.77 5.50
C ALA A 197 -6.92 -53.05 6.33
N PRO A 198 -7.93 -53.94 6.40
CA PRO A 198 -7.81 -55.17 7.17
C PRO A 198 -6.64 -56.00 6.64
N GLU A 199 -5.79 -56.39 7.57
CA GLU A 199 -4.62 -57.23 7.36
C GLU A 199 -5.09 -58.56 6.74
N VAL A 200 -4.75 -58.79 5.47
CA VAL A 200 -5.05 -60.05 4.80
C VAL A 200 -4.07 -61.09 5.34
N ALA A 201 -4.56 -61.91 6.26
CA ALA A 201 -3.83 -63.06 6.79
C ALA A 201 -3.54 -64.08 5.65
N PRO A 202 -2.37 -64.76 5.70
CA PRO A 202 -1.84 -65.59 4.62
C PRO A 202 -2.66 -66.85 4.29
#